data_AF-V9XLP9-F1
#
_entry.id   AF-V9XLP9-F1
#
_cell.length_a   1.000
_cell.length_b   1.000
_cell.length_c   1.000
_cell.angle_alpha   90.00
_cell.angle_beta   90.00
_cell.angle_gamma   90.00
#
_symmetry.space_group_name_H-M   'P 1'
#
loop_
_entity.id
_entity.type
_entity.pdbx_description
1 polymer ?
#
loop_
_entity_poly.entity_id
_entity_poly.type
_entity_poly.pdbx_seq_one_letter_code
_entity_poly.pdbx_strand_id
1 'polypeptide(L)'
;MTAWIEVLQALTTGPDLPLRGTIRAVHPDGHTEQFIAARAIRVITGDDHRIWRHGARVRVERGDGTPVFVTDGVTAWDFTRDPQRPRVGPVGQVQYLGTSQFLLRRRSAAEWSGDDFAQPAGPVEEVEFAGRRCWTVELAPPPRKPYPMRIWVDIETGQMLGEHIEQAGLGAQFVDLVVGEPLDGALFVWDGPVLTAEQEQQMYRERQFALERDQRHWFTTAVTEVPLRTRVPMDFTPDRVPFHDPQTGAFDAGNDLTMLSRRPRSAEGWEPSWGALFYVWSTPAWDWAAGVLRGDLDGDTITGLQRMLHPGEPVDRQRRIDKDGRRRR
;
A
#
# COMPACT_ATOMS: atom_id res chain seq x y z
N MET A 1 -16.87 -41.56 0.07
CA MET A 1 -16.17 -40.54 -0.73
C MET A 1 -16.54 -39.21 -0.11
N THR A 2 -15.57 -38.49 0.45
CA THR A 2 -15.79 -37.18 1.09
C THR A 2 -16.22 -36.16 0.05
N ALA A 3 -17.26 -35.39 0.35
CA ALA A 3 -17.71 -34.32 -0.54
C ALA A 3 -16.87 -33.06 -0.32
N TRP A 4 -16.60 -32.28 -1.38
CA TRP A 4 -15.86 -31.02 -1.29
C TRP A 4 -16.45 -30.04 -0.25
N ILE A 5 -17.77 -30.03 -0.09
CA ILE A 5 -18.45 -29.19 0.90
C ILE A 5 -18.03 -29.51 2.34
N GLU A 6 -17.72 -30.76 2.66
CA GLU A 6 -17.23 -31.18 3.98
C GLU A 6 -15.81 -30.63 4.22
N VAL A 7 -14.95 -30.70 3.20
CA VAL A 7 -13.60 -30.13 3.25
C VAL A 7 -13.66 -28.61 3.41
N LEU A 8 -14.52 -27.92 2.66
CA LEU A 8 -14.74 -26.48 2.78
C LEU A 8 -15.22 -26.08 4.18
N GLN A 9 -16.15 -26.85 4.76
CA GLN A 9 -16.63 -26.60 6.11
C GLN A 9 -15.48 -26.73 7.13
N ALA A 10 -14.64 -27.75 7.02
CA ALA A 10 -13.47 -27.89 7.90
C ALA A 10 -12.44 -26.76 7.69
N LEU A 11 -12.14 -26.42 6.42
CA LEU A 11 -11.22 -25.34 6.05
C LEU A 11 -11.67 -23.96 6.54
N THR A 12 -12.95 -23.76 6.83
CA THR A 12 -13.51 -22.47 7.25
C THR A 12 -13.91 -22.41 8.72
N THR A 13 -14.35 -23.53 9.29
CA THR A 13 -14.98 -23.59 10.63
C THR A 13 -14.42 -24.69 11.54
N GLY A 14 -13.37 -25.39 11.11
CA GLY A 14 -12.70 -26.40 11.93
C GLY A 14 -12.18 -25.82 13.26
N PRO A 15 -11.89 -26.65 14.27
CA PRO A 15 -11.41 -26.16 15.55
C PRO A 15 -10.08 -25.40 15.38
N ASP A 16 -9.90 -24.34 16.16
CA ASP A 16 -8.66 -23.57 16.21
C ASP A 16 -7.68 -24.20 17.20
N LEU A 17 -7.36 -25.48 17.02
CA LEU A 17 -6.35 -26.14 17.85
C LEU A 17 -4.98 -25.46 17.66
N PRO A 18 -4.19 -25.31 18.73
CA PRO A 18 -2.83 -24.80 18.59
C PRO A 18 -2.02 -25.70 17.65
N LEU A 19 -1.18 -25.10 16.80
CA LEU A 19 -0.13 -25.82 16.10
C LEU A 19 1.21 -25.12 16.20
N ARG A 20 2.26 -25.94 16.07
CA ARG A 20 3.61 -25.48 15.80
C ARG A 20 4.28 -26.36 14.75
N GLY A 21 5.19 -25.79 14.00
CA GLY A 21 5.98 -26.51 13.02
C GLY A 21 6.82 -25.57 12.17
N THR A 22 7.67 -26.16 11.36
CA THR A 22 8.63 -25.51 10.47
C THR A 22 8.10 -25.64 9.05
N ILE A 23 8.02 -24.52 8.35
CA ILE A 23 7.66 -24.49 6.94
C ILE A 23 8.90 -24.83 6.12
N ARG A 24 8.77 -25.83 5.25
CA ARG A 24 9.68 -26.05 4.14
C ARG A 24 9.06 -25.52 2.86
N ALA A 25 9.73 -24.57 2.23
CA ALA A 25 9.32 -24.02 0.94
C ALA A 25 9.98 -24.81 -0.20
N VAL A 26 9.24 -25.03 -1.29
CA VAL A 26 9.74 -25.70 -2.49
C VAL A 26 9.61 -24.72 -3.64
N HIS A 27 10.73 -24.25 -4.18
CA HIS A 27 10.77 -23.35 -5.34
C HIS A 27 11.86 -23.79 -6.32
N PRO A 28 11.70 -23.54 -7.64
CA PRO A 28 12.79 -23.69 -8.59
C PRO A 28 13.89 -22.65 -8.33
N ASP A 29 15.14 -23.04 -8.65
CA ASP A 29 16.32 -22.18 -8.47
C ASP A 29 16.12 -20.81 -9.13
N GLY A 30 16.46 -19.73 -8.40
CA GLY A 30 16.36 -18.35 -8.89
C GLY A 30 14.95 -17.74 -8.82
N HIS A 31 13.95 -18.46 -8.29
CA HIS A 31 12.63 -17.88 -8.06
C HIS A 31 12.69 -16.77 -7.01
N THR A 32 12.28 -15.56 -7.38
CA THR A 32 12.13 -14.42 -6.45
C THR A 32 10.70 -13.91 -6.54
N GLU A 33 9.97 -13.98 -5.44
CA GLU A 33 8.66 -13.35 -5.36
C GLU A 33 8.81 -11.83 -5.24
N GLN A 34 8.23 -11.09 -6.18
CA GLN A 34 8.20 -9.62 -6.16
C GLN A 34 6.81 -9.13 -5.80
N PHE A 35 6.70 -8.42 -4.68
CA PHE A 35 5.43 -7.86 -4.20
C PHE A 35 5.46 -6.32 -4.19
N ILE A 36 4.69 -5.71 -5.09
CA ILE A 36 4.49 -4.25 -5.16
C ILE A 36 3.24 -3.89 -4.33
N ALA A 37 3.37 -3.07 -3.28
CA ALA A 37 2.25 -2.43 -2.56
C ALA A 37 2.69 -1.62 -1.31
N ALA A 38 1.93 -0.56 -1.02
CA ALA A 38 2.18 0.43 0.02
C ALA A 38 1.93 -0.04 1.48
N ARG A 39 2.55 0.68 2.44
CA ARG A 39 2.30 0.87 3.90
C ARG A 39 1.86 -0.28 4.83
N ALA A 40 1.42 -1.44 4.34
CA ALA A 40 0.93 -2.56 5.15
C ALA A 40 2.06 -3.31 5.90
N ILE A 41 1.69 -4.07 6.94
CA ILE A 41 2.54 -5.09 7.54
C ILE A 41 2.53 -6.32 6.64
N ARG A 42 3.70 -6.80 6.24
CA ARG A 42 3.83 -7.92 5.31
C ARG A 42 4.46 -9.10 6.01
N VAL A 43 3.83 -10.25 5.86
CA VAL A 43 4.35 -11.51 6.37
C VAL A 43 4.62 -12.40 5.19
N ILE A 44 5.92 -12.57 4.90
CA ILE A 44 6.43 -13.52 3.92
C ILE A 44 7.23 -14.53 4.72
N THR A 45 6.84 -15.80 4.64
CA THR A 45 7.65 -16.88 5.19
C THR A 45 8.61 -17.41 4.15
N GLY A 46 9.85 -17.64 4.57
CA GLY A 46 10.84 -18.35 3.79
C GLY A 46 10.92 -19.81 4.21
N ASP A 47 11.86 -20.50 3.58
CA ASP A 47 12.28 -21.83 4.00
C ASP A 47 12.83 -21.79 5.44
N ASP A 48 12.63 -22.89 6.17
CA ASP A 48 13.04 -23.08 7.57
C ASP A 48 12.47 -22.05 8.58
N HIS A 49 11.35 -21.40 8.25
CA HIS A 49 10.64 -20.57 9.22
C HIS A 49 9.82 -21.41 10.20
N ARG A 50 9.98 -21.14 11.50
CA ARG A 50 9.26 -21.78 12.60
C ARG A 50 8.00 -20.99 12.93
N ILE A 51 6.88 -21.70 12.98
CA ILE A 51 5.55 -21.14 13.15
C ILE A 51 4.93 -21.67 14.44
N TRP A 52 4.25 -20.78 15.16
CA TRP A 52 3.28 -21.10 16.18
C TRP A 52 1.99 -20.40 15.83
N ARG A 53 0.86 -21.09 15.92
CA ARG A 53 -0.45 -20.48 15.69
C ARG A 53 -1.50 -21.06 16.61
N HIS A 54 -2.41 -20.21 17.07
CA HIS A 54 -3.59 -20.58 17.84
C HIS A 54 -4.71 -19.58 17.52
N GLY A 55 -5.69 -20.01 16.72
CA GLY A 55 -6.72 -19.12 16.19
C GLY A 55 -6.10 -17.97 15.38
N ALA A 56 -6.43 -16.73 15.74
CA ALA A 56 -5.89 -15.52 15.11
C ALA A 56 -4.46 -15.15 15.57
N ARG A 57 -3.90 -15.85 16.56
CA ARG A 57 -2.56 -15.60 17.09
C ARG A 57 -1.53 -16.35 16.24
N VAL A 58 -0.47 -15.66 15.86
CA VAL A 58 0.61 -16.23 15.04
C VAL A 58 1.95 -15.68 15.50
N ARG A 59 2.96 -16.55 15.58
CA ARG A 59 4.37 -16.19 15.71
C ARG A 59 5.14 -16.87 14.59
N VAL A 60 6.01 -16.10 13.95
CA VAL A 60 6.92 -16.55 12.90
C VAL A 60 8.34 -16.21 13.32
N GLU A 61 9.21 -17.20 13.35
CA GLU A 61 10.65 -17.05 13.58
C GLU A 61 11.45 -17.63 12.42
N ARG A 62 12.68 -17.14 12.25
CA ARG A 62 13.68 -17.79 11.39
C ARG A 62 14.24 -19.05 12.04
N GLY A 63 14.99 -19.83 11.27
CA GLY A 63 15.73 -20.98 11.77
C GLY A 63 16.67 -20.66 12.95
N ASP A 64 17.15 -19.42 13.07
CA ASP A 64 18.00 -18.95 14.19
C ASP A 64 17.22 -18.48 15.44
N GLY A 65 15.88 -18.45 15.39
CA GLY A 65 15.01 -18.00 16.48
C GLY A 65 14.70 -16.51 16.46
N THR A 66 15.22 -15.76 15.48
CA THR A 66 14.90 -14.34 15.33
C THR A 66 13.42 -14.19 14.92
N PRO A 67 12.61 -13.40 15.65
CA PRO A 67 11.23 -13.15 15.25
C PRO A 67 11.20 -12.40 13.93
N VAL A 68 10.25 -12.78 13.08
CA VAL A 68 9.92 -12.11 11.82
C VAL A 68 8.57 -11.39 11.97
N PHE A 69 7.61 -12.07 12.60
CA PHE A 69 6.26 -11.55 12.78
C PHE A 69 5.62 -12.14 14.03
N VAL A 70 4.86 -11.32 14.74
CA VAL A 70 4.04 -11.74 15.89
C VAL A 70 2.68 -11.05 15.80
N THR A 71 1.62 -11.74 16.21
CA THR A 71 0.29 -11.16 16.42
C THR A 71 -0.45 -11.88 17.55
N ASP A 72 -1.12 -11.10 18.39
CA ASP A 72 -2.02 -11.58 19.45
C ASP A 72 -3.47 -11.77 18.94
N GLY A 73 -3.70 -11.52 17.65
CA GLY A 73 -5.01 -11.54 16.99
C GLY A 73 -5.68 -10.16 16.88
N VAL A 74 -5.09 -9.12 17.47
CA VAL A 74 -5.57 -7.72 17.42
C VAL A 74 -4.46 -6.78 16.96
N THR A 75 -3.28 -6.93 17.57
CA THR A 75 -2.06 -6.16 17.32
C THR A 75 -1.05 -7.03 16.58
N ALA A 76 -0.35 -6.42 15.63
CA ALA A 76 0.67 -7.07 14.82
C ALA A 76 2.01 -6.34 14.97
N TRP A 77 3.08 -7.13 15.10
CA TRP A 77 4.46 -6.68 15.23
C TRP A 77 5.30 -7.27 14.09
N ASP A 78 5.91 -6.38 13.30
CA ASP A 78 6.74 -6.69 12.15
C ASP A 78 8.21 -6.42 12.47
N PHE A 79 8.99 -7.50 12.58
CA PHE A 79 10.39 -7.49 12.98
C PHE A 79 11.35 -7.47 11.79
N THR A 80 10.83 -7.44 10.55
CA THR A 80 11.65 -7.60 9.33
C THR A 80 12.75 -6.56 9.16
N ARG A 81 12.56 -5.35 9.70
CA ARG A 81 13.55 -4.26 9.62
C ARG A 81 14.42 -4.11 10.85
N ASP A 82 13.85 -4.33 12.03
CA ASP A 82 14.53 -4.18 13.32
C ASP A 82 13.97 -5.21 14.31
N PRO A 83 14.75 -6.25 14.64
CA PRO A 83 14.32 -7.29 15.58
C PRO A 83 14.12 -6.81 17.02
N GLN A 84 14.66 -5.65 17.39
CA GLN A 84 14.56 -5.10 18.74
C GLN A 84 13.46 -4.03 18.85
N ARG A 85 13.08 -3.44 17.72
CA ARG A 85 12.04 -2.41 17.66
C ARG A 85 11.09 -2.65 16.48
N PRO A 86 10.24 -3.68 16.56
CA PRO A 86 9.32 -4.01 15.48
C PRO A 86 8.38 -2.85 15.17
N ARG A 87 7.95 -2.80 13.91
CA ARG A 87 6.85 -1.92 13.52
C ARG A 87 5.54 -2.49 14.06
N VAL A 88 4.72 -1.65 14.68
CA VAL A 88 3.43 -2.04 15.27
C VAL A 88 2.26 -1.50 14.45
N GLY A 89 1.19 -2.30 14.33
CA GLY A 89 -0.05 -1.89 13.69
C GLY A 89 -1.21 -2.85 14.01
N PRO A 90 -2.45 -2.50 13.62
CA PRO A 90 -3.59 -3.39 13.80
C PRO A 90 -3.50 -4.60 12.84
N VAL A 91 -4.02 -5.76 13.27
CA VAL A 91 -4.01 -6.99 12.46
C VAL A 91 -4.72 -6.85 11.11
N GLY A 92 -5.71 -5.95 11.01
CA GLY A 92 -6.39 -5.64 9.75
C GLY A 92 -5.51 -4.99 8.67
N GLN A 93 -4.30 -4.55 9.03
CA GLN A 93 -3.28 -4.05 8.10
C GLN A 93 -2.23 -5.11 7.73
N VAL A 94 -2.37 -6.35 8.21
CA VAL A 94 -1.46 -7.46 7.91
C VAL A 94 -1.83 -8.11 6.58
N GLN A 95 -0.84 -8.26 5.72
CA GLN A 95 -0.94 -8.97 4.45
C GLN A 95 0.02 -10.17 4.50
N TYR A 96 -0.57 -11.37 4.48
CA TYR A 96 0.17 -12.61 4.29
C TYR A 96 0.39 -12.82 2.80
N LEU A 97 1.62 -13.08 2.38
CA LEU A 97 2.02 -13.16 0.99
C LEU A 97 2.84 -14.43 0.73
N GLY A 98 2.91 -14.84 -0.53
CA GLY A 98 3.68 -15.99 -0.99
C GLY A 98 2.97 -17.34 -0.83
N THR A 99 3.61 -18.41 -1.29
CA THR A 99 3.12 -19.81 -1.30
C THR A 99 2.97 -20.46 0.07
N SER A 100 3.09 -19.69 1.14
CA SER A 100 2.95 -20.16 2.53
C SER A 100 1.88 -19.40 3.29
N GLN A 101 1.23 -18.41 2.65
CA GLN A 101 0.23 -17.57 3.29
C GLN A 101 -0.93 -18.38 3.91
N PHE A 102 -1.32 -19.50 3.29
CA PHE A 102 -2.40 -20.36 3.76
C PHE A 102 -1.97 -21.31 4.89
N LEU A 103 -0.67 -21.47 5.11
CA LEU A 103 -0.13 -22.17 6.28
C LEU A 103 -0.13 -21.26 7.52
N LEU A 104 -0.08 -19.94 7.32
CA LEU A 104 -0.05 -18.95 8.39
C LEU A 104 -1.42 -18.59 8.94
N ARG A 105 -2.45 -18.60 8.08
CA ARG A 105 -3.83 -18.31 8.48
C ARG A 105 -4.83 -19.16 7.74
N ARG A 106 -5.95 -19.41 8.40
CA ARG A 106 -7.14 -19.96 7.76
C ARG A 106 -7.73 -18.94 6.78
N ARG A 107 -8.14 -19.41 5.60
CA ARG A 107 -8.92 -18.61 4.64
C ARG A 107 -10.34 -18.42 5.14
N SER A 108 -10.87 -17.22 4.98
CA SER A 108 -12.27 -16.90 5.22
C SER A 108 -13.18 -17.57 4.18
N ALA A 109 -14.46 -17.74 4.52
CA ALA A 109 -15.46 -18.26 3.58
C ALA A 109 -15.56 -17.40 2.30
N ALA A 110 -15.38 -16.08 2.42
CA ALA A 110 -15.35 -15.17 1.26
C ALA A 110 -14.17 -15.48 0.32
N GLU A 111 -13.00 -15.80 0.85
CA GLU A 111 -11.84 -16.18 0.02
C GLU A 111 -12.06 -17.49 -0.74
N TRP A 112 -12.88 -18.40 -0.21
CA TRP A 112 -13.29 -19.65 -0.90
C TRP A 112 -14.42 -19.45 -1.92
N SER A 113 -15.04 -18.27 -1.97
CA SER A 113 -16.06 -17.94 -2.98
C SER A 113 -15.47 -17.31 -4.26
N GLY A 114 -14.17 -16.99 -4.26
CA GLY A 114 -13.47 -16.38 -5.38
C GLY A 114 -13.02 -17.36 -6.47
N ASP A 115 -12.13 -16.91 -7.34
CA ASP A 115 -11.56 -17.67 -8.47
C ASP A 115 -10.09 -18.09 -8.25
N ASP A 116 -9.39 -17.54 -7.26
CA ASP A 116 -8.00 -17.91 -6.95
C ASP A 116 -7.94 -19.18 -6.09
N PHE A 117 -7.75 -20.32 -6.77
CA PHE A 117 -7.62 -21.65 -6.17
C PHE A 117 -8.69 -21.91 -5.11
N ALA A 118 -9.96 -21.77 -5.50
CA ALA A 118 -11.10 -21.89 -4.59
C ALA A 118 -12.05 -23.04 -4.93
N GLN A 119 -11.94 -23.59 -6.14
CA GLN A 119 -12.80 -24.65 -6.65
C GLN A 119 -11.99 -25.93 -6.84
N PRO A 120 -12.56 -27.11 -6.58
CA PRO A 120 -11.88 -28.38 -6.79
C PRO A 120 -11.78 -28.68 -8.28
N ALA A 121 -10.62 -29.15 -8.74
CA ALA A 121 -10.37 -29.64 -10.09
C ALA A 121 -10.41 -31.18 -10.18
N GLY A 122 -10.50 -31.87 -9.03
CA GLY A 122 -10.50 -33.33 -8.94
C GLY A 122 -11.24 -33.84 -7.71
N PRO A 123 -11.26 -35.18 -7.50
CA PRO A 123 -11.88 -35.79 -6.33
C PRO A 123 -11.12 -35.46 -5.04
N VAL A 124 -11.82 -35.56 -3.91
CA VAL A 124 -11.20 -35.54 -2.59
C VAL A 124 -10.75 -36.95 -2.24
N GLU A 125 -9.48 -37.09 -1.85
CA GLU A 125 -8.88 -38.35 -1.43
C GLU A 125 -8.42 -38.27 0.03
N GLU A 126 -8.47 -39.39 0.75
CA GLU A 126 -7.86 -39.49 2.08
C GLU A 126 -6.43 -40.04 1.94
N VAL A 127 -5.47 -39.33 2.55
CA VAL A 127 -4.04 -39.67 2.55
C VAL A 127 -3.42 -39.44 3.92
N GLU A 128 -2.26 -40.03 4.16
CA GLU A 128 -1.42 -39.63 5.28
C GLU A 128 -0.44 -38.54 4.81
N PHE A 129 -0.40 -37.41 5.52
CA PHE A 129 0.51 -36.30 5.23
C PHE A 129 0.99 -35.67 6.54
N ALA A 130 2.29 -35.42 6.65
CA ALA A 130 2.93 -34.91 7.88
C ALA A 130 2.55 -35.71 9.15
N GLY A 131 2.42 -37.04 9.02
CA GLY A 131 2.04 -37.93 10.12
C GLY A 131 0.58 -37.82 10.57
N ARG A 132 -0.29 -37.20 9.77
CA ARG A 132 -1.72 -36.99 10.08
C ARG A 132 -2.61 -37.46 8.95
N ARG A 133 -3.83 -37.90 9.29
CA ARG A 133 -4.86 -38.21 8.31
C ARG A 133 -5.38 -36.92 7.69
N CYS A 134 -5.23 -36.79 6.38
CA CYS A 134 -5.55 -35.59 5.64
C CYS A 134 -6.49 -35.90 4.48
N TRP A 135 -7.29 -34.91 4.10
CA TRP A 135 -7.83 -34.82 2.75
C TRP A 135 -6.79 -34.20 1.83
N THR A 136 -6.71 -34.70 0.60
CA THR A 136 -5.99 -34.05 -0.50
C THR A 136 -6.94 -33.80 -1.66
N VAL A 137 -6.80 -32.65 -2.31
CA VAL A 137 -7.60 -32.25 -3.48
C VAL A 137 -6.81 -31.26 -4.32
N GLU A 138 -6.99 -31.32 -5.63
CA GLU A 138 -6.49 -30.30 -6.55
C GLU A 138 -7.47 -29.16 -6.67
N LEU A 139 -6.98 -27.93 -6.65
CA LEU A 139 -7.74 -26.70 -6.82
C LEU A 139 -7.50 -26.13 -8.20
N ALA A 140 -8.58 -25.76 -8.88
CA ALA A 140 -8.56 -25.16 -10.20
C ALA A 140 -7.84 -23.80 -10.14
N PRO A 141 -6.94 -23.51 -11.10
CA PRO A 141 -6.24 -22.24 -11.12
C PRO A 141 -7.14 -21.08 -11.57
N PRO A 142 -6.86 -19.84 -11.13
CA PRO A 142 -7.47 -18.65 -11.72
C PRO A 142 -7.01 -18.44 -13.17
N PRO A 143 -7.70 -17.60 -13.97
CA PRO A 143 -7.41 -17.40 -15.40
C PRO A 143 -5.98 -17.01 -15.77
N ARG A 144 -5.20 -16.45 -14.82
CA ARG A 144 -3.82 -16.00 -15.03
C ARG A 144 -2.76 -17.01 -14.58
N LYS A 145 -3.14 -18.15 -14.00
CA LYS A 145 -2.21 -19.19 -13.55
C LYS A 145 -2.51 -20.48 -14.35
N PRO A 146 -1.50 -21.16 -14.90
CA PRO A 146 -1.74 -22.27 -15.83
C PRO A 146 -1.95 -23.64 -15.16
N TYR A 147 -1.56 -23.79 -13.89
CA TYR A 147 -1.46 -25.11 -13.24
C TYR A 147 -2.30 -25.19 -11.97
N PRO A 148 -2.98 -26.32 -11.71
CA PRO A 148 -3.74 -26.52 -10.49
C PRO A 148 -2.82 -26.59 -9.26
N MET A 149 -3.39 -26.33 -8.09
CA MET A 149 -2.69 -26.41 -6.81
C MET A 149 -3.26 -27.55 -5.97
N ARG A 150 -2.42 -28.50 -5.58
CA ARG A 150 -2.79 -29.53 -4.61
C ARG A 150 -2.67 -28.97 -3.20
N ILE A 151 -3.64 -29.28 -2.35
CA ILE A 151 -3.63 -28.92 -0.93
C ILE A 151 -3.79 -30.16 -0.06
N TRP A 152 -3.22 -30.12 1.15
CA TRP A 152 -3.43 -31.13 2.20
C TRP A 152 -4.09 -30.50 3.41
N VAL A 153 -5.21 -31.07 3.86
CA VAL A 153 -6.03 -30.55 4.95
C VAL A 153 -6.19 -31.61 6.03
N ASP A 154 -5.76 -31.30 7.25
CA ASP A 154 -5.94 -32.20 8.40
C ASP A 154 -7.42 -32.45 8.66
N ILE A 155 -7.84 -33.72 8.69
CA ILE A 155 -9.27 -34.09 8.84
C ILE A 155 -9.82 -33.64 10.20
N GLU A 156 -9.00 -33.73 11.25
CA GLU A 156 -9.43 -33.41 12.62
C GLU A 156 -9.61 -31.92 12.86
N THR A 157 -8.75 -31.08 12.26
CA THR A 157 -8.72 -29.64 12.54
C THR A 157 -9.15 -28.74 11.39
N GLY A 158 -9.23 -29.28 10.18
CA GLY A 158 -9.46 -28.50 8.96
C GLY A 158 -8.32 -27.54 8.62
N GLN A 159 -7.14 -27.72 9.23
CA GLN A 159 -5.98 -26.86 8.97
C GLN A 159 -5.25 -27.33 7.70
N MET A 160 -4.86 -26.38 6.85
CA MET A 160 -3.99 -26.68 5.73
C MET A 160 -2.58 -26.98 6.23
N LEU A 161 -2.03 -28.13 5.83
CA LEU A 161 -0.72 -28.61 6.23
C LEU A 161 0.34 -28.43 5.13
N GLY A 162 -0.11 -28.26 3.88
CA GLY A 162 0.75 -28.01 2.74
C GLY A 162 -0.04 -27.62 1.50
N GLU A 163 0.68 -27.03 0.55
CA GLU A 163 0.23 -26.74 -0.81
C GLU A 163 1.36 -27.00 -1.81
N HIS A 164 1.01 -27.44 -3.01
CA HIS A 164 1.98 -27.69 -4.07
C HIS A 164 1.37 -27.55 -5.47
N ILE A 165 2.06 -26.83 -6.34
CA ILE A 165 1.84 -26.75 -7.78
C ILE A 165 2.93 -27.58 -8.44
N GLU A 166 2.62 -28.85 -8.70
CA GLU A 166 3.58 -29.86 -9.15
C GLU A 166 4.32 -29.46 -10.43
N GLN A 167 3.58 -28.92 -11.41
CA GLN A 167 4.13 -28.52 -12.71
C GLN A 167 5.04 -27.30 -12.63
N ALA A 168 4.92 -26.48 -11.58
CA ALA A 168 5.76 -25.31 -11.36
C ALA A 168 6.90 -25.58 -10.37
N GLY A 169 6.89 -26.72 -9.66
CA GLY A 169 7.80 -26.97 -8.55
C GLY A 169 7.68 -25.93 -7.44
N LEU A 170 6.46 -25.42 -7.22
CA LEU A 170 6.17 -24.37 -6.23
C LEU A 170 5.30 -24.94 -5.12
N GLY A 171 5.66 -24.74 -3.86
CA GLY A 171 4.82 -25.13 -2.73
C GLY A 171 5.41 -24.80 -1.39
N ALA A 172 4.69 -25.19 -0.35
CA ALA A 172 5.16 -25.13 1.03
C ALA A 172 4.43 -26.19 1.87
N GLN A 173 5.10 -26.70 2.90
CA GLN A 173 4.50 -27.67 3.82
C GLN A 173 5.15 -27.63 5.20
N PHE A 174 4.43 -28.12 6.21
CA PHE A 174 5.03 -28.40 7.52
C PHE A 174 5.86 -29.70 7.49
N VAL A 175 7.02 -29.72 8.16
CA VAL A 175 7.92 -30.90 8.21
C VAL A 175 8.08 -31.53 9.60
N ASP A 176 7.80 -30.81 10.68
CA ASP A 176 7.90 -31.22 12.09
C ASP A 176 6.66 -30.75 12.88
N LEU A 177 5.50 -30.96 12.25
CA LEU A 177 4.19 -30.50 12.72
C LEU A 177 3.80 -31.12 14.06
N VAL A 178 3.31 -30.27 14.97
CA VAL A 178 2.64 -30.68 16.20
C VAL A 178 1.34 -29.90 16.36
N VAL A 179 0.25 -30.61 16.67
CA VAL A 179 -1.11 -30.06 16.77
C VAL A 179 -1.73 -30.45 18.11
N GLY A 180 -2.41 -29.51 18.75
CA GLY A 180 -3.17 -29.72 19.99
C GLY A 180 -2.38 -29.52 21.28
N GLU A 181 -1.05 -29.37 21.22
CA GLU A 181 -0.25 -29.02 22.40
C GLU A 181 -0.56 -27.59 22.87
N PRO A 182 -0.81 -27.36 24.18
CA PRO A 182 -0.98 -26.02 24.70
C PRO A 182 0.22 -25.11 24.39
N LEU A 183 -0.05 -23.91 23.89
CA LEU A 183 0.96 -22.89 23.64
C LEU A 183 0.86 -21.78 24.68
N ASP A 184 2.01 -21.32 25.18
CA ASP A 184 2.07 -20.16 26.06
C ASP A 184 1.58 -18.90 25.34
N GLY A 185 0.65 -18.18 25.95
CA GLY A 185 0.13 -16.92 25.42
C GLY A 185 1.21 -15.86 25.24
N ALA A 186 2.27 -15.91 26.05
CA ALA A 186 3.40 -14.98 25.97
C ALA A 186 4.18 -15.07 24.63
N LEU A 187 4.05 -16.18 23.89
CA LEU A 187 4.66 -16.31 22.55
C LEU A 187 4.11 -15.30 21.55
N PHE A 188 2.87 -14.86 21.76
CA PHE A 188 2.09 -14.08 20.80
C PHE A 188 2.05 -12.58 21.11
N VAL A 189 2.81 -12.11 22.11
CA VAL A 189 2.83 -10.72 22.56
C VAL A 189 4.25 -10.18 22.52
N TRP A 190 4.38 -8.87 22.26
CA TRP A 190 5.64 -8.15 22.37
C TRP A 190 5.47 -6.94 23.30
N ASP A 191 6.15 -7.00 24.45
CA ASP A 191 6.13 -5.93 25.47
C ASP A 191 7.34 -4.99 25.38
N GLY A 192 8.20 -5.20 24.39
CA GLY A 192 9.38 -4.37 24.15
C GLY A 192 9.06 -3.07 23.41
N PRO A 193 10.10 -2.27 23.07
CA PRO A 193 9.90 -1.03 22.33
C PRO A 193 9.36 -1.31 20.93
N VAL A 194 8.61 -0.36 20.38
CA VAL A 194 7.98 -0.46 19.05
C VAL A 194 8.23 0.78 18.21
N LEU A 195 8.04 0.66 16.90
CA LEU A 195 8.00 1.76 15.95
C LEU A 195 6.57 1.93 15.44
N THR A 196 5.93 3.05 15.77
CA THR A 196 4.58 3.36 15.27
C THR A 196 4.62 3.93 13.84
N ALA A 197 3.48 3.92 13.16
CA ALA A 197 3.35 4.50 11.82
C ALA A 197 3.68 6.01 11.80
N GLU A 198 3.30 6.75 12.84
CA GLU A 198 3.62 8.18 12.97
C GLU A 198 5.11 8.42 13.15
N GLN A 199 5.77 7.61 13.98
CA GLN A 199 7.22 7.68 14.19
C GLN A 199 7.97 7.34 12.90
N GLU A 200 7.54 6.30 12.19
CA GLU A 200 8.10 5.94 10.89
C GLU A 200 7.93 7.09 9.88
N GLN A 201 6.73 7.67 9.79
CA GLN A 201 6.48 8.81 8.89
C GLN A 201 7.32 10.02 9.28
N GLN A 202 7.50 10.29 10.56
CA GLN A 202 8.36 11.36 11.06
C GLN A 202 9.82 11.15 10.65
N MET A 203 10.36 9.94 10.86
CA MET A 203 11.72 9.59 10.45
C MET A 203 11.92 9.72 8.94
N TYR A 204 10.93 9.31 8.12
CA TYR A 204 11.01 9.52 6.67
C TYR A 204 11.03 11.01 6.31
N ARG A 205 10.17 11.82 6.94
CA ARG A 205 10.18 13.28 6.71
C ARG A 205 11.52 13.88 7.09
N GLU A 206 12.06 13.54 8.25
CA GLU A 206 13.35 14.05 8.73
C GLU A 206 14.50 13.65 7.79
N ARG A 207 14.54 12.39 7.34
CA ARG A 207 15.53 11.93 6.36
C ARG A 207 15.42 12.66 5.03
N GLN A 208 14.21 12.87 4.53
CA GLN A 208 13.98 13.62 3.29
C GLN A 208 14.42 15.08 3.46
N PHE A 209 14.04 15.75 4.55
CA PHE A 209 14.47 17.12 4.83
C PHE A 209 16.00 17.23 4.98
N ALA A 210 16.65 16.27 5.65
CA ALA A 210 18.10 16.23 5.76
C ALA A 210 18.77 16.06 4.38
N LEU A 211 18.28 15.11 3.57
CA LEU A 211 18.77 14.89 2.21
C LEU A 211 18.60 16.13 1.33
N GLU A 212 17.42 16.77 1.35
CA GLU A 212 17.17 18.01 0.61
C GLU A 212 18.11 19.14 1.06
N ARG A 213 18.36 19.25 2.38
CA ARG A 213 19.28 20.25 2.94
C ARG A 213 20.70 19.99 2.47
N ASP A 214 21.16 18.74 2.53
CA ASP A 214 22.50 18.35 2.14
C ASP A 214 22.71 18.52 0.64
N GLN A 215 21.73 18.14 -0.19
CA GLN A 215 21.75 18.38 -1.64
C GLN A 215 21.78 19.87 -1.98
N ARG A 216 20.98 20.70 -1.30
CA ARG A 216 21.00 22.15 -1.49
C ARG A 216 22.32 22.77 -1.04
N HIS A 217 22.88 22.30 0.06
CA HIS A 217 24.18 22.75 0.57
C HIS A 217 25.29 22.38 -0.42
N TRP A 218 25.29 21.14 -0.91
CA TRP A 218 26.22 20.69 -1.95
C TRP A 218 26.10 21.54 -3.22
N PHE A 219 24.88 21.79 -3.72
CA PHE A 219 24.70 22.60 -4.93
C PHE A 219 25.25 24.02 -4.74
N THR A 220 24.92 24.64 -3.61
CA THR A 220 25.40 25.99 -3.25
C THR A 220 26.93 26.05 -3.21
N THR A 221 27.57 25.06 -2.60
CA THR A 221 29.03 25.06 -2.37
C THR A 221 29.86 24.55 -3.55
N ALA A 222 29.37 23.57 -4.29
CA ALA A 222 30.10 22.90 -5.36
C ALA A 222 29.76 23.43 -6.77
N VAL A 223 28.59 24.03 -6.96
CA VAL A 223 28.13 24.50 -8.28
C VAL A 223 28.04 26.02 -8.34
N THR A 224 27.19 26.64 -7.53
CA THR A 224 27.04 28.10 -7.50
C THR A 224 26.28 28.56 -6.25
N GLU A 225 26.79 29.61 -5.62
CA GLU A 225 26.10 30.31 -4.53
C GLU A 225 25.04 31.30 -5.05
N VAL A 226 25.11 31.66 -6.34
CA VAL A 226 24.18 32.60 -6.98
C VAL A 226 22.88 31.87 -7.35
N PRO A 227 21.70 32.36 -6.92
CA PRO A 227 20.42 31.79 -7.33
C PRO A 227 20.26 31.80 -8.85
N LEU A 228 20.08 30.62 -9.45
CA LEU A 228 19.81 30.48 -10.88
C LEU A 228 18.33 30.76 -11.16
N ARG A 229 18.04 31.96 -11.66
CA ARG A 229 16.70 32.36 -12.09
C ARG A 229 16.70 32.61 -13.59
N THR A 230 15.79 31.95 -14.30
CA THR A 230 15.57 32.16 -15.73
C THR A 230 14.09 32.29 -16.01
N ARG A 231 13.73 33.06 -17.05
CA ARG A 231 12.34 33.20 -17.51
C ARG A 231 12.06 32.06 -18.49
N VAL A 232 11.07 31.22 -18.19
CA VAL A 232 10.62 30.14 -19.06
C VAL A 232 9.19 30.46 -19.52
N PRO A 233 8.88 30.34 -20.82
CA PRO A 233 7.50 30.46 -21.29
C PRO A 233 6.58 29.48 -20.56
N MET A 234 5.42 29.95 -20.11
CA MET A 234 4.42 29.13 -19.42
C MET A 234 3.19 28.97 -20.32
N ASP A 235 2.72 27.73 -20.48
CA ASP A 235 1.51 27.42 -21.23
C ASP A 235 0.30 27.33 -20.30
N PHE A 236 -0.65 28.25 -20.48
CA PHE A 236 -1.92 28.29 -19.75
C PHE A 236 -3.06 27.57 -20.47
N THR A 237 -2.79 26.86 -21.57
CA THR A 237 -3.78 26.05 -22.26
C THR A 237 -4.23 24.92 -21.33
N PRO A 238 -5.51 24.88 -20.94
CA PRO A 238 -6.00 23.88 -20.01
C PRO A 238 -6.14 22.53 -20.71
N ASP A 239 -5.68 21.46 -20.07
CA ASP A 239 -6.01 20.08 -20.45
C ASP A 239 -7.16 19.52 -19.60
N ARG A 240 -7.51 20.22 -18.51
CA ARG A 240 -8.55 19.84 -17.55
C ARG A 240 -9.41 21.05 -17.18
N VAL A 241 -10.72 20.84 -17.13
CA VAL A 241 -11.73 21.83 -16.70
C VAL A 241 -12.65 21.19 -15.64
N PRO A 242 -12.18 21.04 -14.39
CA PRO A 242 -12.94 20.37 -13.33
C PRO A 242 -14.25 21.09 -12.95
N PHE A 243 -14.38 22.38 -13.23
CA PHE A 243 -15.60 23.14 -12.99
C PHE A 243 -15.93 24.04 -14.18
N HIS A 244 -17.18 23.98 -14.63
CA HIS A 244 -17.73 24.86 -15.66
C HIS A 244 -19.23 25.06 -15.41
N ASP A 245 -19.67 26.31 -15.37
CA ASP A 245 -21.07 26.69 -15.29
C ASP A 245 -21.52 27.31 -16.62
N PRO A 246 -22.34 26.60 -17.41
CA PRO A 246 -22.82 27.10 -18.71
C PRO A 246 -23.72 28.35 -18.61
N GLN A 247 -24.38 28.57 -17.47
CA GLN A 247 -25.31 29.69 -17.30
C GLN A 247 -24.57 30.99 -16.99
N THR A 248 -23.55 30.91 -16.14
CA THR A 248 -22.79 32.08 -15.70
C THR A 248 -21.47 32.25 -16.44
N GLY A 249 -21.00 31.24 -17.18
CA GLY A 249 -19.68 31.23 -17.82
C GLY A 249 -18.51 31.11 -16.85
N ALA A 250 -18.78 30.81 -15.58
CA ALA A 250 -17.75 30.56 -14.57
C ALA A 250 -17.01 29.24 -14.85
N PHE A 251 -15.70 29.19 -14.59
CA PHE A 251 -14.94 27.95 -14.71
C PHE A 251 -13.69 27.93 -13.83
N ASP A 252 -13.23 26.70 -13.54
CA ASP A 252 -11.87 26.42 -13.06
C ASP A 252 -11.23 25.45 -14.05
N ALA A 253 -10.04 25.81 -14.53
CA ALA A 253 -9.30 25.08 -15.54
C ALA A 253 -7.80 25.10 -15.23
N GLY A 254 -7.05 24.19 -15.83
CA GLY A 254 -5.61 24.15 -15.66
C GLY A 254 -4.96 22.99 -16.40
N ASN A 255 -3.67 22.84 -16.16
CA ASN A 255 -2.85 21.71 -16.56
C ASN A 255 -1.91 21.31 -15.40
N ASP A 256 -0.95 20.43 -15.66
CA ASP A 256 -0.04 19.94 -14.62
C ASP A 256 0.87 21.03 -14.00
N LEU A 257 0.93 22.25 -14.58
CA LEU A 257 1.76 23.35 -14.10
C LEU A 257 0.99 24.64 -13.78
N THR A 258 -0.13 24.89 -14.46
CA THR A 258 -0.86 26.17 -14.41
C THR A 258 -2.32 25.99 -14.01
N MET A 259 -2.89 27.04 -13.44
CA MET A 259 -4.30 27.14 -13.09
C MET A 259 -4.86 28.45 -13.61
N LEU A 260 -6.07 28.42 -14.15
CA LEU A 260 -6.81 29.56 -14.66
C LEU A 260 -8.28 29.42 -14.25
N SER A 261 -8.83 30.46 -13.63
CA SER A 261 -10.22 30.48 -13.22
C SER A 261 -10.88 31.82 -13.52
N ARG A 262 -12.19 31.78 -13.71
CA ARG A 262 -13.03 32.95 -13.97
C ARG A 262 -14.34 32.87 -13.22
N ARG A 263 -14.83 34.00 -12.69
CA ARG A 263 -16.17 34.18 -12.12
C ARG A 263 -16.79 35.49 -12.63
N PRO A 264 -18.13 35.59 -12.73
CA PRO A 264 -18.79 36.88 -12.99
C PRO A 264 -18.33 37.94 -12.00
N ARG A 265 -18.18 39.18 -12.48
CA ARG A 265 -17.72 40.33 -11.68
C ARG A 265 -18.58 40.50 -10.43
N SER A 266 -17.94 40.58 -9.26
CA SER A 266 -18.60 40.90 -8.00
C SER A 266 -18.06 42.19 -7.38
N ALA A 267 -18.90 42.87 -6.58
CA ALA A 267 -18.49 44.07 -5.84
C ALA A 267 -17.50 43.73 -4.71
N GLU A 268 -17.69 42.56 -4.07
CA GLU A 268 -16.89 42.07 -2.94
C GLU A 268 -15.52 41.51 -3.38
N GLY A 269 -15.34 41.26 -4.68
CA GLY A 269 -14.18 40.58 -5.24
C GLY A 269 -14.24 39.07 -4.99
N TRP A 270 -13.36 38.34 -5.67
CA TRP A 270 -13.28 36.88 -5.58
C TRP A 270 -11.82 36.44 -5.46
N GLU A 271 -11.58 35.42 -4.66
CA GLU A 271 -10.26 34.82 -4.48
C GLU A 271 -10.39 33.28 -4.45
N PRO A 272 -9.67 32.55 -5.32
CA PRO A 272 -9.69 31.09 -5.27
C PRO A 272 -8.97 30.56 -4.01
N SER A 273 -9.41 29.42 -3.51
CA SER A 273 -8.80 28.69 -2.39
C SER A 273 -7.53 27.92 -2.78
N TRP A 274 -6.78 28.42 -3.77
CA TRP A 274 -5.53 27.81 -4.20
C TRP A 274 -4.47 27.97 -3.12
N GLY A 275 -3.75 26.89 -2.79
CA GLY A 275 -2.64 26.88 -1.84
C GLY A 275 -1.30 27.25 -2.48
N ALA A 276 -1.33 27.99 -3.58
CA ALA A 276 -0.16 28.39 -4.37
C ALA A 276 -0.11 29.92 -4.52
N LEU A 277 0.96 30.42 -5.12
CA LEU A 277 1.03 31.81 -5.55
C LEU A 277 0.18 32.03 -6.80
N PHE A 278 -0.66 33.06 -6.78
CA PHE A 278 -1.49 33.40 -7.93
C PHE A 278 -1.76 34.90 -8.02
N TYR A 279 -2.21 35.32 -9.18
CA TYR A 279 -2.68 36.67 -9.44
C TYR A 279 -4.18 36.63 -9.60
N VAL A 280 -4.85 37.65 -9.06
CA VAL A 280 -6.24 37.93 -9.39
C VAL A 280 -6.33 39.30 -10.01
N TRP A 281 -7.22 39.45 -10.98
CA TRP A 281 -7.52 40.73 -11.63
C TRP A 281 -8.94 40.71 -12.12
N SER A 282 -9.43 41.86 -12.56
CA SER A 282 -10.80 41.97 -13.02
C SER A 282 -10.90 42.77 -14.30
N THR A 283 -11.89 42.42 -15.12
CA THR A 283 -12.36 43.21 -16.25
C THR A 283 -13.77 43.72 -15.92
N PRO A 284 -14.42 44.54 -16.78
CA PRO A 284 -15.75 45.06 -16.48
C PRO A 284 -16.81 43.98 -16.17
N ALA A 285 -16.66 42.79 -16.75
CA ALA A 285 -17.65 41.70 -16.63
C ALA A 285 -17.18 40.50 -15.80
N TRP A 286 -15.87 40.37 -15.52
CA TRP A 286 -15.31 39.15 -14.95
C TRP A 286 -14.25 39.41 -13.89
N ASP A 287 -14.21 38.55 -12.88
CA ASP A 287 -13.07 38.36 -12.00
C ASP A 287 -12.29 37.12 -12.45
N TRP A 288 -10.97 37.27 -12.56
CA TRP A 288 -10.05 36.27 -13.08
C TRP A 288 -8.98 35.92 -12.05
N ALA A 289 -8.49 34.68 -12.12
CA ALA A 289 -7.34 34.23 -11.35
C ALA A 289 -6.43 33.36 -12.20
N ALA A 290 -5.11 33.53 -12.08
CA ALA A 290 -4.12 32.68 -12.71
C ALA A 290 -2.98 32.35 -11.74
N GLY A 291 -2.59 31.08 -11.67
CA GLY A 291 -1.57 30.60 -10.75
C GLY A 291 -0.67 29.53 -11.38
N VAL A 292 0.49 29.32 -10.76
CA VAL A 292 1.43 28.24 -11.12
C VAL A 292 1.69 27.37 -9.90
N LEU A 293 1.75 26.06 -10.09
CA LEU A 293 1.98 25.11 -8.99
C LEU A 293 3.45 25.10 -8.54
N ARG A 294 4.38 25.39 -9.46
CA ARG A 294 5.83 25.37 -9.21
C ARG A 294 6.53 26.49 -9.98
N GLY A 295 6.57 27.68 -9.38
CA GLY A 295 7.25 28.83 -9.98
C GLY A 295 6.73 30.16 -9.45
N ASP A 296 7.17 31.25 -10.08
CA ASP A 296 6.60 32.58 -9.89
C ASP A 296 6.12 33.10 -11.24
N LEU A 297 5.02 33.85 -11.24
CA LEU A 297 4.55 34.60 -12.40
C LEU A 297 5.00 36.04 -12.20
N ASP A 298 5.75 36.59 -13.15
CA ASP A 298 6.09 38.00 -13.13
C ASP A 298 4.99 38.86 -13.77
N GLY A 299 5.06 40.17 -13.54
CA GLY A 299 4.07 41.12 -14.05
C GLY A 299 3.96 41.09 -15.58
N ASP A 300 5.08 40.93 -16.29
CA ASP A 300 5.13 40.85 -17.74
C ASP A 300 4.32 39.65 -18.26
N THR A 301 4.49 38.48 -17.62
CA THR A 301 3.77 37.24 -17.95
C THR A 301 2.27 37.42 -17.73
N ILE A 302 1.87 38.01 -16.60
CA ILE A 302 0.45 38.27 -16.30
C ILE A 302 -0.16 39.27 -17.28
N THR A 303 0.56 40.34 -17.63
CA THR A 303 0.11 41.29 -18.66
C THR A 303 -0.03 40.63 -20.04
N GLY A 304 0.89 39.73 -20.40
CA GLY A 304 0.78 38.93 -21.62
C GLY A 304 -0.47 38.05 -21.63
N LEU A 305 -0.69 37.32 -20.53
CA LEU A 305 -1.87 36.45 -20.36
C LEU A 305 -3.18 37.24 -20.43
N GLN A 306 -3.24 38.41 -19.80
CA GLN A 306 -4.38 39.32 -19.86
C GLN A 306 -4.70 39.73 -21.30
N ARG A 307 -3.70 40.17 -22.07
CA ARG A 307 -3.90 40.56 -23.48
C ARG A 307 -4.38 39.40 -24.36
N MET A 308 -3.98 38.17 -24.06
CA MET A 308 -4.44 36.98 -24.78
C MET A 308 -5.87 36.59 -24.43
N LEU A 309 -6.27 36.70 -23.15
CA LEU A 309 -7.59 36.27 -22.68
C LEU A 309 -8.70 37.28 -22.99
N HIS A 310 -8.39 38.59 -22.96
CA HIS A 310 -9.37 39.67 -23.15
C HIS A 310 -8.73 40.86 -23.89
N PRO A 311 -8.43 40.72 -25.18
CA PRO A 311 -7.73 41.75 -25.94
C PRO A 311 -8.50 43.07 -25.99
N GLY A 312 -7.86 44.15 -25.50
CA GLY A 312 -8.43 45.50 -25.52
C GLY A 312 -9.37 45.82 -24.35
N GLU A 313 -9.62 44.88 -23.44
CA GLU A 313 -10.39 45.15 -22.22
C GLU A 313 -9.51 45.80 -21.15
N PRO A 314 -10.01 46.83 -20.43
CA PRO A 314 -9.29 47.39 -19.29
C PRO A 314 -9.25 46.38 -18.15
N VAL A 315 -8.07 46.25 -17.54
CA VAL A 315 -7.86 45.48 -16.32
C VAL A 315 -7.84 46.42 -15.11
N ASP A 316 -8.63 46.10 -14.10
CA ASP A 316 -8.61 46.76 -12.80
C ASP A 316 -8.39 45.74 -11.65
N ARG A 317 -8.17 46.25 -10.44
CA ARG A 317 -8.05 45.47 -9.19
C ARG A 317 -7.05 44.30 -9.23
N GLN A 318 -5.99 44.41 -10.04
CA GLN A 318 -4.94 43.41 -10.09
C GLN A 318 -4.16 43.35 -8.76
N ARG A 319 -4.01 42.15 -8.21
CA ARG A 319 -3.18 41.90 -7.03
C ARG A 319 -2.53 40.53 -7.12
N ARG A 320 -1.31 40.44 -6.57
CA ARG A 320 -0.59 39.18 -6.32
C ARG A 320 -1.02 38.65 -4.96
N ILE A 321 -1.48 37.41 -4.91
CA ILE A 321 -1.79 36.68 -3.69
C ILE A 321 -0.70 35.65 -3.46
N ASP A 322 -0.01 35.81 -2.34
CA ASP A 322 0.98 34.87 -1.85
C ASP A 322 0.42 34.21 -0.59
N LYS A 323 -0.05 32.97 -0.71
CA LYS A 323 -0.57 32.24 0.45
C LYS A 323 0.54 31.64 1.33
N ASP A 324 1.81 31.84 0.99
CA ASP A 324 2.95 31.40 1.79
C ASP A 324 3.44 32.48 2.77
N GLY A 325 2.57 32.77 3.74
CA GLY A 325 2.97 33.13 5.11
C GLY A 325 3.49 31.94 5.92
N ARG A 326 3.66 30.75 5.33
CA ARG A 326 4.22 29.55 5.98
C ARG A 326 5.60 29.22 5.41
N ARG A 327 6.64 29.55 6.20
CA ARG A 327 8.08 29.22 6.08
C ARG A 327 8.97 30.25 5.37
N ARG A 328 9.12 31.42 6.00
CA ARG A 328 10.44 32.03 6.25
C ARG A 328 10.78 31.93 7.74
N ARG A 329 11.10 30.75 8.23
CA ARG A 329 11.92 30.48 9.43
C ARG A 329 12.55 29.11 9.31
#